data_AF-A0A227J2J3-F1
#
_entry.id   AF-A0A227J2J3-F1
#
_cell.length_a   1.000
_cell.length_b   1.000
_cell.length_c   1.000
_cell.angle_alpha   90.00
_cell.angle_beta   90.00
_cell.angle_gamma   90.00
#
_symmetry.space_group_name_H-M   'P 1'
#
loop_
_entity.id
_entity.type
_entity.pdbx_description
1 polymer ?
#
loop_
_entity_poly.entity_id
_entity_poly.type
_entity_poly.pdbx_seq_one_letter_code
_entity_poly.pdbx_strand_id
1 'polypeptide(L)'
;MTSPCRAACKNNAGICSGCHRTMDEIIQWKDKTELQRETIIEQITGEDSTHSCPECDSQAHCDIAAGKETCWCFGIEPRDLP
;
A
#
# COMPACT_ATOMS: atom_id res chain seq x y z
N MET A 1 12.26 -12.63 -5.93
CA MET A 1 11.14 -11.68 -6.08
C MET A 1 10.22 -11.81 -4.89
N THR A 2 10.38 -10.93 -3.91
CA THR A 2 9.43 -10.78 -2.81
C THR A 2 8.22 -10.02 -3.37
N SER A 3 7.00 -10.49 -3.10
CA SER A 3 5.76 -9.83 -3.51
C SER A 3 4.77 -9.88 -2.34
N PRO A 4 3.96 -8.84 -2.12
CA PRO A 4 2.96 -8.86 -1.06
C PRO A 4 1.74 -9.73 -1.40
N CYS A 5 1.66 -10.26 -2.63
CA CYS A 5 0.50 -11.01 -3.11
C CYS A 5 0.32 -12.34 -2.36
N ARG A 6 -0.89 -12.59 -1.86
CA ARG A 6 -1.31 -13.84 -1.21
C ARG A 6 -2.18 -14.74 -2.09
N ALA A 7 -2.23 -14.48 -3.40
CA ALA A 7 -3.06 -15.20 -4.37
C ALA A 7 -4.57 -15.28 -4.05
N ALA A 8 -5.08 -14.34 -3.24
CA ALA A 8 -6.49 -14.24 -2.84
C ALA A 8 -7.11 -12.92 -3.33
N CYS A 9 -6.88 -12.58 -4.61
CA CYS A 9 -7.22 -11.27 -5.15
C CYS A 9 -8.74 -11.11 -5.35
N LYS A 10 -9.31 -10.07 -4.76
CA LYS A 10 -10.63 -9.53 -5.07
C LYS A 10 -10.57 -8.02 -4.91
N ASN A 11 -11.00 -7.30 -5.95
CA ASN A 11 -11.08 -5.84 -5.89
C ASN A 11 -12.21 -5.45 -4.91
N ASN A 12 -11.86 -4.69 -3.90
CA ASN A 12 -12.76 -4.00 -2.99
C ASN A 12 -12.47 -2.50 -3.13
N ALA A 13 -13.30 -1.76 -3.87
CA ALA A 13 -13.21 -0.30 -4.04
C ALA A 13 -11.79 0.23 -4.35
N GLY A 14 -11.06 -0.43 -5.24
CA GLY A 14 -9.69 -0.03 -5.64
C GLY A 14 -8.55 -0.65 -4.83
N ILE A 15 -8.86 -1.44 -3.80
CA ILE A 15 -7.87 -2.18 -2.99
C ILE A 15 -8.13 -3.69 -3.09
N CYS A 16 -7.08 -4.47 -3.26
CA CYS A 16 -7.15 -5.93 -3.19
C CYS A 16 -7.40 -6.40 -1.75
N SER A 17 -8.45 -7.20 -1.53
CA SER A 17 -8.77 -7.75 -0.21
C SER A 17 -7.76 -8.79 0.31
N GLY A 18 -6.88 -9.30 -0.55
CA GLY A 18 -5.90 -10.32 -0.18
C GLY A 18 -4.60 -9.73 0.36
N CYS A 19 -4.00 -8.80 -0.39
CA CYS A 19 -2.73 -8.15 -0.03
C CYS A 19 -2.88 -6.71 0.46
N HIS A 20 -4.09 -6.16 0.48
CA HIS A 20 -4.39 -4.80 0.93
C HIS A 20 -3.62 -3.71 0.18
N ARG A 21 -3.27 -3.95 -1.09
CA ARG A 21 -2.63 -2.98 -2.01
C ARG A 21 -3.61 -2.46 -3.04
N THR A 22 -3.31 -1.28 -3.60
CA THR A 22 -4.14 -0.71 -4.66
C THR A 22 -4.08 -1.59 -5.90
N MET A 23 -5.17 -1.61 -6.69
CA MET A 23 -5.19 -2.39 -7.93
C MET A 23 -4.14 -1.89 -8.92
N ASP A 24 -3.91 -0.57 -8.98
CA ASP A 24 -2.88 0.03 -9.83
C ASP A 24 -1.47 -0.45 -9.48
N GLU A 25 -1.14 -0.51 -8.18
CA GLU A 25 0.16 -1.01 -7.72
C GLU A 25 0.36 -2.48 -8.13
N ILE A 26 -0.69 -3.30 -7.99
CA ILE A 26 -0.65 -4.72 -8.36
C ILE A 26 -0.45 -4.90 -9.87
N ILE A 27 -1.17 -4.13 -10.71
CA ILE A 27 -1.06 -4.20 -12.17
C ILE A 27 0.34 -3.80 -12.62
N GLN A 28 0.92 -2.76 -12.01
CA GLN A 28 2.25 -2.23 -12.33
C GLN A 28 3.39 -3.02 -11.69
N TRP A 29 3.12 -4.02 -10.84
CA TRP A 29 4.14 -4.73 -10.07
C TRP A 29 5.23 -5.36 -10.94
N LYS A 30 4.84 -5.91 -12.09
CA LYS A 30 5.76 -6.52 -13.06
C LYS A 30 6.75 -5.50 -13.66
N ASP A 31 6.35 -4.23 -13.74
CA ASP A 31 7.11 -3.15 -14.37
C ASP A 31 8.01 -2.40 -13.37
N LYS A 32 7.86 -2.69 -12.06
CA LYS A 32 8.69 -2.12 -10.99
C LYS A 32 10.10 -2.72 -10.98
N THR A 33 11.10 -1.89 -10.71
CA THR A 33 12.48 -2.34 -10.46
C THR A 33 12.58 -3.05 -9.11
N GLU A 34 13.66 -3.81 -8.87
CA GLU A 34 13.84 -4.49 -7.57
C GLU A 34 13.88 -3.48 -6.41
N LEU A 35 14.60 -2.37 -6.57
CA LEU A 35 14.63 -1.29 -5.57
C LEU A 35 13.24 -0.74 -5.26
N GLN A 36 12.41 -0.52 -6.28
CA GLN A 36 11.03 -0.04 -6.07
C GLN A 36 10.17 -1.09 -5.34
N ARG A 37 10.39 -2.38 -5.62
CA ARG A 37 9.67 -3.46 -4.93
C ARG A 37 10.12 -3.57 -3.47
N GLU A 38 11.41 -3.47 -3.20
CA GLU A 38 11.98 -3.45 -1.85
C GLU A 38 11.40 -2.31 -1.02
N THR A 39 11.41 -1.08 -1.54
CA THR A 39 10.79 0.07 -0.87
C THR A 39 9.31 -0.16 -0.58
N ILE A 40 8.55 -0.73 -1.53
CA ILE A 40 7.12 -1.02 -1.29
C ILE A 40 6.96 -2.10 -0.20
N ILE A 41 7.82 -3.11 -0.17
CA ILE A 41 7.78 -4.15 0.88
C ILE A 41 8.08 -3.53 2.24
N GLU A 42 9.11 -2.69 2.36
CA GLU A 42 9.47 -2.00 3.61
C GLU A 42 8.31 -1.15 4.15
N GLN A 43 7.57 -0.50 3.25
CA GLN A 43 6.37 0.27 3.61
C GLN A 43 5.19 -0.59 4.05
N ILE A 44 5.07 -1.81 3.51
CA ILE A 44 4.02 -2.77 3.88
C ILE A 44 4.33 -3.46 5.21
N THR A 45 5.60 -3.80 5.45
CA THR A 45 6.07 -4.46 6.67
C THR A 45 6.18 -3.49 7.83
N GLY A 46 6.19 -2.18 7.56
CA GLY A 46 6.34 -1.13 8.55
C GLY A 46 7.79 -0.82 8.90
N GLU A 47 8.75 -1.30 8.11
CA GLU A 47 10.17 -0.93 8.20
C GLU A 47 10.39 0.53 7.75
N ASP A 48 9.62 0.98 6.75
CA ASP A 48 9.49 2.40 6.36
C ASP A 48 8.10 2.92 6.76
N SER A 49 8.03 3.60 7.90
CA SER A 49 6.78 4.08 8.50
C SER A 49 6.82 5.59 8.72
N THR A 50 5.63 6.20 8.65
CA THR A 50 5.43 7.63 8.90
C THR A 50 4.61 7.91 10.14
N HIS A 51 3.79 6.95 10.58
CA HIS A 51 2.92 7.08 11.75
C HIS A 51 2.43 5.70 12.21
N SER A 52 1.93 5.62 13.44
CA SER A 52 1.09 4.51 13.89
C SER A 52 -0.35 4.74 13.41
N CYS A 53 -0.97 3.70 12.85
CA CYS A 53 -2.37 3.72 12.44
C CYS A 53 -3.26 4.03 13.66
N PRO A 54 -4.12 5.07 13.61
CA PRO A 54 -4.95 5.44 14.75
C PRO A 54 -5.98 4.37 15.16
N GLU A 55 -6.34 3.47 14.25
CA GLU A 55 -7.37 2.43 14.47
C GLU A 55 -6.81 1.15 15.12
N CYS A 56 -5.57 0.79 14.80
CA CYS A 56 -5.00 -0.50 15.21
C CYS A 56 -3.56 -0.43 15.74
N ASP A 57 -2.99 0.77 15.86
CA ASP A 57 -1.63 1.07 16.34
C ASP A 57 -0.48 0.43 15.52
N SER A 58 -0.79 -0.23 14.40
CA SER A 58 0.23 -0.80 13.51
C SER A 58 0.97 0.29 12.74
N GLN A 59 2.24 0.04 12.38
CA GLN A 59 3.01 0.95 11.53
C GLN A 59 2.33 1.15 10.17
N ALA A 60 2.31 2.40 9.69
CA ALA A 60 1.65 2.80 8.45
C ALA A 60 2.45 3.87 7.69
N HIS A 61 2.37 3.81 6.36
CA HIS A 61 3.04 4.76 5.47
C HIS A 61 2.05 5.70 4.76
N CYS A 62 2.28 7.01 4.88
CA CYS A 62 1.57 8.06 4.18
C CYS A 62 2.55 8.87 3.33
N ASP A 63 2.38 8.84 2.01
CA ASP A 63 3.27 9.53 1.08
C ASP A 63 3.32 11.05 1.31
N ILE A 64 2.21 11.67 1.74
CA ILE A 64 2.20 13.11 2.08
C ILE A 64 3.05 13.39 3.32
N ALA A 65 2.94 12.54 4.34
CA ALA A 65 3.75 12.68 5.55
C ALA A 65 5.24 12.43 5.27
N ALA A 66 5.54 11.60 4.28
CA ALA A 66 6.89 11.38 3.75
C ALA A 66 7.37 12.51 2.80
N GLY A 67 6.59 13.58 2.61
CA GLY A 67 6.97 14.76 1.83
C GLY A 67 6.70 14.67 0.32
N LYS A 68 5.95 13.67 -0.15
CA LYS A 68 5.53 13.59 -1.56
C LYS A 68 4.30 14.45 -1.82
N GLU A 69 4.09 14.83 -3.09
CA GLU A 69 2.96 15.66 -3.50
C GLU A 69 1.63 14.88 -3.61
N THR A 70 1.70 13.57 -3.81
CA THR A 70 0.52 12.70 -4.02
C THR A 70 0.62 11.44 -3.16
N CYS A 71 -0.53 10.92 -2.71
CA CYS A 71 -0.61 9.65 -1.97
C CYS A 71 -1.51 8.64 -2.67
N TRP A 72 -1.22 7.35 -2.49
CA TRP A 72 -2.01 6.24 -3.01
C TRP A 72 -3.50 6.33 -2.65
N CYS A 73 -3.85 6.95 -1.51
CA CYS A 73 -5.23 7.07 -1.07
C CYS A 73 -6.06 8.04 -1.92
N PHE A 74 -5.43 8.90 -2.74
CA PHE A 74 -6.14 9.83 -3.62
C PHE A 74 -6.73 9.12 -4.85
N GLY A 75 -6.18 7.97 -5.23
CA GLY A 75 -6.62 7.19 -6.39
C GLY A 75 -7.72 6.16 -6.11
N ILE A 76 -8.21 6.10 -4.88
CA ILE A 76 -9.24 5.13 -4.47
C ILE A 76 -10.48 5.83 -3.93
N GLU A 77 -11.61 5.13 -3.97
CA GLU A 77 -12.86 5.62 -3.41
C GLU A 77 -12.72 5.80 -1.88
N PRO A 78 -13.20 6.93 -1.31
CA PRO A 78 -13.26 7.13 0.12
C PRO A 78 -14.02 6.00 0.80
N ARG A 79 -13.56 5.60 1.99
CA ARG A 79 -14.23 4.60 2.81
C ARG A 79 -14.51 5.22 4.16
N ASP A 80 -15.75 5.09 4.60
CA ASP A 80 -16.10 5.39 5.97
C ASP A 80 -15.36 4.39 6.86
N LEU A 81 -14.56 4.93 7.77
CA LEU A 81 -14.05 4.15 8.89
C LEU A 81 -15.22 3.95 9.87
N PRO A 82 -15.41 2.72 10.40
CA PRO A 82 -16.49 2.43 11.34
C PRO A 82 -16.40 3.22 12.65
#